data_AF-A0A850CMQ3-F1
#
_entry.id   AF-A0A850CMQ3-F1
#
_cell.length_a   1.000
_cell.length_b   1.000
_cell.length_c   1.000
_cell.angle_alpha   90.00
_cell.angle_beta   90.00
_cell.angle_gamma   90.00
#
_symmetry.space_group_name_H-M   'P 1'
#
loop_
_entity.id
_entity.type
_entity.pdbx_description
1 polymer ?
#
loop_
_entity_poly.entity_id
_entity_poly.type
_entity_poly.pdbx_seq_one_letter_code
_entity_poly.pdbx_strand_id
1 'polypeptide(L)'
;MPHLPSSELVVVHEDVRDALDAGVGVVALESTILAHGLPHPDNVEIAGQIEDAVRAGGSVPATIAVLDGVVHVGLGATQVERVCTDPDIAKLSVRDVGVAAALGRSGATTVASTSALAHLAGIRVFATGGLG
;
A
#
# COMPACT_ATOMS: atom_id res chain seq x y z
N MET A 1 6.15 19.62 -9.19
CA MET A 1 5.43 18.36 -9.41
C MET A 1 6.48 17.29 -9.65
N PRO A 2 6.73 16.35 -8.71
CA PRO A 2 7.63 15.25 -9.00
C PRO A 2 7.03 14.44 -10.15
N HIS A 3 7.86 14.11 -11.14
CA HIS A 3 7.49 13.29 -12.29
C HIS A 3 7.29 11.85 -11.78
N LEU A 4 6.06 11.36 -11.81
CA LEU A 4 5.79 9.93 -11.59
C LEU A 4 6.55 9.14 -12.67
N PRO A 5 7.20 8.00 -12.34
CA PRO A 5 7.66 7.08 -13.38
C PRO A 5 6.48 6.72 -14.30
N SER A 6 6.75 6.39 -15.57
CA SER A 6 5.74 6.11 -16.60
C SER A 6 4.51 5.39 -16.02
N SER A 7 3.31 5.83 -16.44
CA SER A 7 1.97 5.35 -15.98
C SER A 7 1.79 3.83 -15.89
N GLU A 8 2.69 3.03 -16.47
CA GLU A 8 2.69 1.57 -16.41
C GLU A 8 3.23 0.99 -15.09
N LEU A 9 4.00 1.76 -14.28
CA LEU A 9 4.65 1.24 -13.07
C LEU A 9 3.93 1.56 -11.76
N VAL A 10 2.97 2.49 -11.78
CA VAL A 10 2.18 2.88 -10.60
C VAL A 10 0.71 2.93 -10.97
N VAL A 11 -0.09 2.15 -10.26
CA VAL A 11 -1.55 2.11 -10.36
C VAL A 11 -2.15 2.67 -9.08
N VAL A 12 -2.97 3.71 -9.23
CA VAL A 12 -3.76 4.28 -8.13
C VAL A 12 -5.19 3.76 -8.27
N HIS A 13 -5.72 3.13 -7.21
CA HIS A 13 -7.08 2.61 -7.17
C HIS A 13 -8.11 3.74 -7.39
N GLU A 14 -9.25 3.42 -7.99
CA GLU A 14 -10.27 4.42 -8.36
C GLU A 14 -10.76 5.21 -7.14
N ASP A 15 -11.14 4.55 -6.05
CA ASP A 15 -11.56 5.21 -4.80
C ASP A 15 -10.52 6.20 -4.26
N VAL A 16 -9.23 5.87 -4.40
CA VAL A 16 -8.14 6.74 -3.96
C VAL A 16 -8.00 7.95 -4.88
N ARG A 17 -8.08 7.74 -6.19
CA ARG A 17 -8.04 8.83 -7.18
C ARG A 17 -9.22 9.77 -7.01
N ASP A 18 -10.42 9.24 -6.91
CA ASP A 18 -11.64 10.01 -6.73
C ASP A 18 -11.62 10.81 -5.43
N ALA A 19 -11.12 10.23 -4.33
CA ALA A 19 -10.94 10.94 -3.07
C ALA A 19 -9.95 12.10 -3.19
N LEU A 20 -8.81 11.89 -3.85
CA LEU A 20 -7.81 12.94 -4.06
C LEU A 20 -8.38 14.07 -4.93
N ASP A 21 -9.07 13.74 -6.02
CA ASP A 21 -9.69 14.70 -6.93
C ASP A 21 -10.82 15.50 -6.26
N ALA A 22 -11.59 14.86 -5.38
CA ALA A 22 -12.65 15.48 -4.60
C ALA A 22 -12.15 16.24 -3.34
N GLY A 23 -10.85 16.18 -3.03
CA GLY A 23 -10.29 16.78 -1.81
C GLY A 23 -10.70 16.07 -0.52
N VAL A 24 -11.17 14.83 -0.61
CA VAL A 24 -11.45 13.95 0.53
C VAL A 24 -10.13 13.42 1.11
N GLY A 25 -10.09 13.20 2.43
CA GLY A 25 -8.91 12.67 3.10
C GLY A 25 -8.56 11.27 2.60
N VAL A 26 -7.27 11.02 2.34
CA VAL A 26 -6.73 9.70 2.05
C VAL A 26 -5.66 9.37 3.08
N VAL A 27 -5.72 8.16 3.64
CA VAL A 27 -4.73 7.65 4.59
C VAL A 27 -4.01 6.46 3.96
N ALA A 28 -2.72 6.63 3.68
CA ALA A 28 -1.88 5.51 3.27
C ALA A 28 -1.72 4.51 4.41
N LEU A 29 -1.60 3.22 4.07
CA LEU A 29 -1.40 2.12 5.01
C LEU A 29 -0.26 1.22 4.48
N GLU A 30 0.62 0.76 5.37
CA GLU A 30 1.70 -0.15 4.96
C GLU A 30 1.21 -1.59 4.87
N SER A 31 1.80 -2.37 3.95
CA SER A 31 1.49 -3.80 3.79
C SER A 31 2.43 -4.72 4.57
N THR A 32 3.60 -4.24 5.03
CA THR A 32 4.55 -5.09 5.77
C THR A 32 3.95 -5.62 7.07
N ILE A 33 3.14 -4.82 7.78
CA ILE A 33 2.43 -5.28 8.98
C ILE A 33 1.53 -6.49 8.67
N LEU A 34 0.91 -6.53 7.49
CA LEU A 34 0.01 -7.60 7.06
C LEU A 34 0.78 -8.86 6.65
N ALA A 35 1.88 -8.72 5.91
CA ALA A 35 2.62 -9.85 5.38
C ALA A 35 3.66 -10.44 6.35
N HIS A 36 4.27 -9.60 7.21
CA HIS A 36 5.42 -10.00 8.05
C HIS A 36 5.28 -9.61 9.51
N GLY A 37 4.25 -8.84 9.89
CA GLY A 37 4.07 -8.33 11.25
C GLY A 37 2.97 -9.04 12.06
N LEU A 38 2.02 -9.69 11.39
CA LEU A 38 0.87 -10.36 11.99
C LEU A 38 0.80 -11.82 11.52
N PRO A 39 0.40 -12.76 12.40
CA PRO A 39 0.21 -14.14 11.99
C PRO A 39 -1.04 -14.28 11.11
N HIS A 40 -1.01 -15.23 10.19
CA HIS A 40 -2.21 -15.70 9.48
C HIS A 40 -3.01 -16.66 10.39
N PRO A 41 -4.36 -16.62 10.44
CA PRO A 41 -5.27 -15.83 9.59
C PRO A 41 -5.58 -14.40 10.08
N ASP A 42 -5.12 -14.02 11.28
CA ASP A 42 -5.46 -12.75 11.92
C ASP A 42 -5.11 -11.53 11.04
N ASN A 43 -4.04 -11.63 10.25
CA ASN A 43 -3.61 -10.56 9.33
C ASN A 43 -4.68 -10.16 8.30
N VAL A 44 -5.52 -11.08 7.81
CA VAL A 44 -6.60 -10.79 6.86
C VAL A 44 -7.72 -10.01 7.56
N GLU A 45 -8.13 -10.45 8.74
CA GLU A 45 -9.17 -9.77 9.52
C GLU A 45 -8.73 -8.37 9.93
N ILE A 46 -7.49 -8.25 10.43
CA ILE A 46 -6.92 -6.98 10.87
C ILE A 46 -6.75 -6.02 9.69
N ALA A 47 -6.42 -6.49 8.48
CA ALA A 47 -6.38 -5.64 7.30
C ALA A 47 -7.72 -4.93 7.07
N GLY A 48 -8.83 -5.68 7.14
CA GLY A 48 -10.17 -5.12 7.03
C GLY A 48 -10.49 -4.13 8.15
N GLN A 49 -10.18 -4.49 9.40
CA GLN A 49 -10.42 -3.61 10.57
C GLN A 49 -9.67 -2.28 10.47
N ILE A 50 -8.42 -2.29 9.98
CA ILE A 50 -7.63 -1.07 9.77
C ILE A 50 -8.27 -0.18 8.70
N GLU A 51 -8.67 -0.76 7.57
CA GLU A 51 -9.33 0.01 6.52
C GLU A 51 -10.68 0.58 6.97
N ASP A 52 -11.46 -0.20 7.71
CA ASP A 52 -12.75 0.26 8.26
C ASP A 52 -12.58 1.37 9.30
N ALA A 53 -11.51 1.34 10.10
CA ALA A 53 -11.20 2.43 11.02
C ALA A 53 -10.91 3.75 10.27
N VAL A 54 -10.22 3.69 9.12
CA VAL A 54 -9.99 4.86 8.26
C VAL A 54 -11.31 5.36 7.67
N ARG A 55 -12.16 4.45 7.15
CA ARG A 55 -13.48 4.80 6.59
C ARG A 55 -14.39 5.43 7.65
N ALA A 56 -14.40 4.91 8.88
CA ALA A 56 -15.15 5.45 10.00
C ALA A 56 -14.69 6.88 10.39
N GLY A 57 -13.41 7.19 10.14
CA GLY A 57 -12.86 8.55 10.28
C GLY A 57 -13.20 9.50 9.14
N GLY A 58 -13.96 9.07 8.13
CA GLY A 58 -14.35 9.88 6.98
C GLY A 58 -13.27 10.02 5.89
N SER A 59 -12.27 9.15 5.88
CA SER A 59 -11.19 9.14 4.89
C SER A 59 -11.20 7.84 4.09
N VAL A 60 -10.51 7.84 2.94
CA VAL A 60 -10.32 6.64 2.11
C VAL A 60 -8.99 5.97 2.46
N PRO A 61 -8.98 4.66 2.78
CA PRO A 61 -7.75 3.92 3.00
C PRO A 61 -7.02 3.64 1.69
N ALA A 62 -5.70 3.72 1.71
CA ALA A 62 -4.83 3.37 0.59
C ALA A 62 -3.72 2.43 1.08
N THR A 63 -4.04 1.13 1.20
CA THR A 63 -3.02 0.10 1.41
C THR A 63 -2.08 0.07 0.21
N ILE A 64 -0.76 0.12 0.44
CA ILE A 64 0.25 0.19 -0.63
C ILE A 64 1.04 -1.11 -0.67
N ALA A 65 1.29 -1.65 -1.86
CA ALA A 65 2.16 -2.80 -2.09
C ALA A 65 2.75 -2.78 -3.51
N VAL A 66 3.75 -3.61 -3.77
CA VAL A 66 4.18 -3.95 -5.14
C VAL A 66 3.63 -5.33 -5.47
N LEU A 67 2.90 -5.47 -6.58
CA LEU A 67 2.38 -6.76 -7.04
C LEU A 67 2.80 -6.96 -8.50
N ASP A 68 3.46 -8.07 -8.78
CA ASP A 68 3.95 -8.43 -10.12
C ASP A 68 4.78 -7.32 -10.78
N GLY A 69 5.57 -6.59 -9.95
CA GLY A 69 6.39 -5.47 -10.38
C GLY A 69 5.66 -4.12 -10.53
N VAL A 70 4.37 -4.06 -10.23
CA VAL A 70 3.57 -2.83 -10.30
C VAL A 70 3.32 -2.29 -8.90
N VAL A 71 3.58 -1.01 -8.68
CA VAL A 71 3.17 -0.34 -7.44
C VAL A 71 1.67 -0.13 -7.46
N HIS A 72 0.98 -0.61 -6.44
CA HIS A 72 -0.44 -0.33 -6.21
C HIS A 72 -0.61 0.62 -5.03
N VAL A 73 -1.37 1.69 -5.24
CA VAL A 73 -1.78 2.65 -4.21
C VAL A 73 -3.29 2.51 -4.01
N GLY A 74 -3.67 1.84 -2.92
CA GLY A 74 -5.01 1.27 -2.75
C GLY A 74 -5.04 -0.15 -3.32
N LEU A 75 -5.44 -1.11 -2.48
CA LEU A 75 -5.60 -2.52 -2.85
C LEU A 75 -7.08 -2.90 -2.79
N GLY A 76 -7.52 -3.72 -3.73
CA GLY A 76 -8.79 -4.44 -3.60
C GLY A 76 -8.67 -5.64 -2.65
N ALA A 77 -9.81 -6.21 -2.26
CA ALA A 77 -9.87 -7.32 -1.29
C ALA A 77 -9.00 -8.53 -1.68
N THR A 78 -8.99 -8.92 -2.96
CA THR A 78 -8.18 -10.06 -3.45
C THR A 78 -6.67 -9.76 -3.43
N GLN A 79 -6.29 -8.49 -3.62
CA GLN A 79 -4.91 -8.06 -3.54
C GLN A 79 -4.42 -8.01 -2.09
N VAL A 80 -5.27 -7.55 -1.16
CA VAL A 80 -5.01 -7.63 0.29
C VAL A 80 -4.84 -9.08 0.73
N GLU A 81 -5.76 -9.96 0.32
CA GLU A 81 -5.68 -11.39 0.63
C GLU A 81 -4.37 -12.01 0.11
N ARG A 82 -3.95 -11.66 -1.11
CA ARG A 82 -2.65 -12.09 -1.66
C ARG A 82 -1.49 -11.61 -0.80
N VAL A 83 -1.46 -10.34 -0.39
CA VAL A 83 -0.42 -9.79 0.50
C VAL A 83 -0.35 -10.56 1.82
N CYS A 84 -1.49 -10.98 2.37
CA CYS A 84 -1.57 -11.68 3.65
C CYS A 84 -1.22 -13.18 3.58
N THR A 85 -1.29 -13.80 2.39
CA THR A 85 -1.24 -15.27 2.27
C THR A 85 -0.11 -15.79 1.40
N ASP A 86 0.43 -14.99 0.49
CA ASP A 86 1.48 -15.39 -0.43
C ASP A 86 2.84 -15.46 0.31
N PRO A 87 3.44 -16.67 0.45
CA PRO A 87 4.68 -16.85 1.20
C PRO A 87 5.91 -16.22 0.52
N ASP A 88 5.81 -15.88 -0.77
CA ASP A 88 6.89 -15.29 -1.56
C ASP A 88 6.87 -13.75 -1.54
N ILE A 89 5.95 -13.13 -0.79
CA ILE A 89 5.88 -11.68 -0.62
C ILE A 89 7.14 -11.17 0.08
N ALA A 90 7.97 -10.47 -0.69
CA ALA A 90 9.19 -9.85 -0.18
C ALA A 90 8.87 -8.64 0.71
N LYS A 91 9.73 -8.38 1.70
CA LYS A 91 9.69 -7.12 2.47
C LYS A 91 10.50 -6.04 1.73
N LEU A 92 9.84 -4.97 1.31
CA LEU A 92 10.43 -3.93 0.44
C LEU A 92 10.63 -2.61 1.17
N SER A 93 11.89 -2.24 1.40
CA SER A 93 12.29 -0.86 1.70
C SER A 93 12.51 -0.06 0.40
N VAL A 94 12.74 1.25 0.50
CA VAL A 94 12.77 2.17 -0.67
C VAL A 94 13.75 1.70 -1.74
N ARG A 95 14.91 1.17 -1.32
CA ARG A 95 15.94 0.63 -2.23
C ARG A 95 15.50 -0.61 -3.01
N ASP A 96 14.50 -1.34 -2.50
CA ASP A 96 14.06 -2.63 -3.02
C ASP A 96 12.93 -2.45 -4.06
N VAL A 97 12.15 -1.35 -3.98
CA VAL A 97 10.99 -1.10 -4.86
C VAL A 97 11.35 -1.11 -6.34
N GLY A 98 12.42 -0.40 -6.73
CA GLY A 98 12.85 -0.36 -8.13
C GLY A 98 13.33 -1.72 -8.66
N VAL A 99 13.97 -2.52 -7.81
CA VAL A 99 14.40 -3.89 -8.14
C VAL A 99 13.19 -4.81 -8.29
N ALA A 100 12.23 -4.72 -7.37
CA ALA A 100 10.98 -5.49 -7.45
C ALA A 100 10.21 -5.18 -8.73
N ALA A 101 10.10 -3.89 -9.07
CA ALA A 101 9.46 -3.44 -10.31
C ALA A 101 10.15 -4.00 -11.56
N ALA A 102 11.48 -3.85 -11.66
CA ALA A 102 12.25 -4.33 -12.81
C ALA A 102 12.22 -5.86 -12.98
N LEU A 103 12.06 -6.61 -11.89
CA LEU A 103 12.04 -8.07 -11.90
C LEU A 103 10.64 -8.68 -11.91
N GLY A 104 9.58 -7.88 -11.93
CA GLY A 104 8.21 -8.38 -11.86
C GLY A 104 7.88 -9.08 -10.53
N ARG A 105 8.53 -8.67 -9.42
CA ARG A 105 8.35 -9.31 -8.10
C ARG A 105 7.26 -8.62 -7.28
N SER A 106 6.58 -9.41 -6.47
CA SER A 106 5.64 -8.92 -5.47
C SER A 106 6.32 -8.69 -4.12
N GLY A 107 5.85 -7.70 -3.37
CA GLY A 107 6.35 -7.42 -2.05
C GLY A 107 5.54 -6.38 -1.28
N ALA A 108 5.54 -6.57 0.03
CA ALA A 108 4.93 -5.68 0.99
C ALA A 108 5.87 -4.51 1.29
N THR A 109 5.34 -3.29 1.31
CA THR A 109 6.10 -2.06 1.52
C THR A 109 6.25 -1.77 3.01
N THR A 110 7.45 -1.44 3.44
CA THR A 110 7.71 -0.95 4.81
C THR A 110 7.26 0.49 4.96
N VAL A 111 7.33 1.04 6.18
CA VAL A 111 7.17 2.48 6.48
C VAL A 111 7.89 3.38 5.45
N ALA A 112 9.16 3.10 5.16
CA ALA A 112 9.97 3.92 4.26
C ALA A 112 9.43 3.90 2.82
N SER A 113 9.12 2.71 2.29
CA SER A 113 8.54 2.58 0.94
C SER A 113 7.14 3.17 0.86
N THR A 114 6.30 2.88 1.84
CA THR A 114 4.91 3.32 1.89
C THR A 114 4.83 4.84 1.92
N SER A 115 5.63 5.50 2.78
CA SER A 115 5.68 6.97 2.85
C SER A 115 6.17 7.61 1.53
N ALA A 116 7.21 7.04 0.90
CA ALA A 116 7.73 7.54 -0.37
C ALA A 116 6.69 7.41 -1.51
N LEU A 117 6.04 6.26 -1.62
CA LEU A 117 5.03 5.98 -2.65
C LEU A 117 3.74 6.77 -2.42
N ALA A 118 3.30 6.91 -1.16
CA ALA A 118 2.18 7.76 -0.78
C ALA A 118 2.44 9.22 -1.19
N HIS A 119 3.64 9.74 -0.92
CA HIS A 119 4.02 11.09 -1.32
C HIS A 119 3.97 11.27 -2.84
N LEU A 120 4.48 10.30 -3.61
CA LEU A 120 4.41 10.33 -5.07
C LEU A 120 2.97 10.30 -5.60
N ALA A 121 2.06 9.62 -4.91
CA ALA A 121 0.64 9.59 -5.23
C ALA A 121 -0.16 10.81 -4.73
N GLY A 122 0.47 11.78 -4.07
CA GLY A 122 -0.20 12.97 -3.52
C GLY A 122 -0.87 12.77 -2.16
N ILE A 123 -0.68 11.62 -1.52
CA ILE A 123 -1.21 11.32 -0.18
C ILE A 123 -0.28 11.91 0.87
N ARG A 124 -0.85 12.65 1.83
CA ARG A 124 -0.10 13.41 2.85
C ARG A 124 -0.15 12.81 4.25
N VAL A 125 -0.98 11.79 4.46
CA VAL A 125 -1.16 11.13 5.76
C VAL A 125 -0.91 9.63 5.59
N PHE A 126 -0.13 9.06 6.52
CA PHE A 126 0.21 7.65 6.56
C PHE A 126 0.05 7.17 8.01
N ALA A 127 -0.67 6.05 8.21
CA ALA A 127 -0.81 5.39 9.51
C ALA A 127 -0.06 4.04 9.53
N THR A 128 0.65 3.77 10.63
CA THR A 128 1.38 2.52 10.88
C THR A 128 1.34 2.16 12.37
N GLY A 129 1.64 0.91 12.71
CA GLY A 129 1.72 0.45 14.09
C GLY A 129 2.96 0.97 14.85
N GLY A 130 4.09 1.18 14.15
CA GLY A 130 5.33 1.67 14.75
C GLY A 130 6.39 2.01 13.71
N LEU A 131 7.29 2.93 14.06
CA LEU A 131 8.44 3.28 13.23
C LEU A 131 9.63 2.38 13.58
N GLY A 132 10.41 1.99 12.57
CA GLY A 132 11.64 1.19 12.69
C GLY A 132 12.88 1.97 12.30
#